data_AF-A0A7Y4QBK7-F1
#
_entry.id   AF-A0A7Y4QBK7-F1
#
_cell.length_a   1.000
_cell.length_b   1.000
_cell.length_c   1.000
_cell.angle_alpha   90.00
_cell.angle_beta   90.00
_cell.angle_gamma   90.00
#
_symmetry.space_group_name_H-M   'P 1'
#
loop_
_entity.id
_entity.type
_entity.pdbx_description
1 polymer ?
#
loop_
_entity_poly.entity_id
_entity_poly.type
_entity_poly.pdbx_seq_one_letter_code
_entity_poly.pdbx_strand_id
1 'polypeptide(L)' 'MALIGTLREKMTKWVVGFVAIAILSFILNDLFGNGPRSVLGGSDEEVAEIAGTSISREQYQAFIQERENNYIMSFGRQPG' A
#
# COMPACT_ATOMS: atom_id res chain seq x y z
N MET A 1 16.43 -44.04 -6.27
CA MET A 1 16.95 -42.73 -5.82
C MET A 1 17.56 -42.91 -4.44
N ALA A 2 18.77 -42.38 -4.18
CA ALA A 2 19.35 -42.42 -2.84
C ALA A 2 18.39 -41.77 -1.82
N LEU A 3 18.34 -42.27 -0.58
CA LEU A 3 17.48 -41.77 0.50
C LEU A 3 17.52 -40.24 0.66
N ILE A 4 18.69 -39.64 0.47
CA ILE A 4 18.89 -38.19 0.51
C ILE A 4 18.16 -37.48 -0.64
N GLY A 5 18.14 -38.07 -1.83
CA GLY A 5 17.42 -37.54 -2.99
C GLY A 5 15.91 -37.57 -2.80
N THR A 6 15.37 -38.67 -2.26
CA THR A 6 13.94 -38.78 -1.95
C THR A 6 13.52 -37.84 -0.80
N LEU A 7 14.38 -37.66 0.20
CA LEU A 7 14.13 -36.74 1.31
C LEU A 7 14.13 -35.29 0.81
N ARG A 8 15.13 -34.90 0.01
CA ARG A 8 15.21 -33.57 -0.61
C ARG A 8 13.96 -33.27 -1.42
N GLU A 9 13.56 -34.17 -2.32
CA GLU A 9 12.40 -33.94 -3.18
C GLU A 9 11.10 -33.79 -2.37
N LYS A 10 10.91 -34.61 -1.33
CA LYS A 10 9.74 -34.54 -0.46
C LYS A 10 9.74 -33.25 0.36
N MET A 11 10.86 -32.91 0.98
CA MET A 11 10.98 -31.69 1.81
C MET A 11 10.86 -30.42 0.97
N THR A 12 11.42 -30.38 -0.25
CA THR A 12 11.28 -29.24 -1.15
C THR A 12 9.81 -28.98 -1.49
N LYS A 13 9.00 -30.02 -1.75
CA LYS A 13 7.56 -29.85 -2.03
C LYS A 13 6.82 -29.23 -0.83
N TRP A 14 7.14 -29.68 0.38
CA TRP A 14 6.56 -29.12 1.61
C TRP A 14 6.99 -27.67 1.86
N VAL A 15 8.28 -27.36 1.69
CA VAL A 15 8.81 -26.01 1.85
C VAL A 15 8.18 -25.04 0.85
N VAL A 16 8.10 -25.43 -0.42
CA VAL A 16 7.45 -24.61 -1.46
C VAL A 16 5.98 -24.37 -1.13
N GLY A 17 5.25 -25.41 -0.69
CA GLY A 17 3.85 -25.27 -0.28
C GLY A 17 3.67 -24.29 0.88
N PHE A 18 4.54 -24.37 1.89
CA PHE A 18 4.48 -23.47 3.05
C PHE A 18 4.76 -22.01 2.67
N VAL A 19 5.79 -21.77 1.85
CA VAL A 19 6.15 -20.42 1.37
C VAL A 19 5.02 -19.84 0.52
N ALA A 20 4.41 -20.64 -0.35
CA ALA A 20 3.28 -20.19 -1.17
C ALA A 20 2.08 -19.74 -0.30
N ILE A 21 1.76 -20.48 0.76
CA ILE A 21 0.69 -20.12 1.70
C ILE A 21 1.03 -18.83 2.47
N ALA A 22 2.28 -18.67 2.90
CA ALA A 22 2.72 -17.47 3.62
C ALA A 22 2.60 -16.21 2.74
N ILE A 23 3.05 -16.28 1.49
CA ILE A 23 2.95 -15.18 0.52
C ILE A 23 1.47 -14.88 0.22
N LEU A 24 0.65 -15.91 -0.01
CA LEU A 24 -0.77 -15.73 -0.27
C LEU A 24 -1.49 -15.06 0.90
N SER A 25 -1.16 -15.45 2.13
CA SER A 25 -1.73 -14.84 3.34
C SER A 25 -1.36 -13.37 3.47
N PHE A 26 -0.12 -13.01 3.14
CA PHE A 26 0.35 -11.62 3.13
C PHE A 26 -0.41 -10.78 2.08
N ILE A 27 -0.54 -11.30 0.85
CA ILE A 27 -1.28 -10.60 -0.23
C ILE A 27 -2.75 -10.44 0.15
N LEU A 28 -3.40 -11.48 0.68
CA LEU A 28 -4.80 -11.40 1.10
C LEU A 28 -4.98 -10.41 2.26
N ASN A 29 -4.04 -10.36 3.20
CA ASN A 29 -4.05 -9.39 4.28
C ASN A 29 -3.83 -7.95 3.78
N ASP A 30 -2.97 -7.75 2.79
CA ASP A 30 -2.75 -6.44 2.17
C ASP A 30 -3.91 -6.02 1.25
N LEU A 31 -4.68 -6.96 0.69
CA LEU A 31 -5.86 -6.65 -0.13
C LEU A 31 -7.14 -6.44 0.69
N PHE A 32 -7.37 -7.25 1.72
CA PHE A 32 -8.62 -7.30 2.48
C PHE A 32 -8.49 -6.91 3.95
N GLY A 33 -7.27 -6.68 4.45
CA GLY A 33 -7.07 -6.22 5.82
C GLY A 33 -7.54 -4.78 6.01
N ASN A 34 -7.79 -4.35 7.24
CA ASN A 34 -8.10 -2.95 7.58
C ASN A 34 -6.83 -2.16 7.94
N GLY A 35 -5.69 -2.55 7.38
CA GLY A 35 -4.39 -1.92 7.66
C GLY A 35 -4.12 -0.73 6.72
N PRO A 36 -3.13 0.12 7.04
CA PRO A 36 -2.77 1.29 6.21
C PRO A 36 -2.22 0.94 4.81
N ARG A 37 -2.04 -0.34 4.49
CA ARG A 37 -1.67 -0.85 3.15
C ARG A 37 -2.82 -1.56 2.43
N SER A 38 -4.02 -1.52 3.02
CA SER A 38 -5.20 -2.10 2.42
C SER A 38 -5.52 -1.42 1.10
N VAL A 39 -5.56 -2.20 0.02
CA VAL A 39 -5.87 -1.67 -1.32
C VAL A 39 -7.37 -1.47 -1.51
N LEU A 40 -8.22 -2.23 -0.79
CA LEU A 40 -9.68 -2.19 -0.95
C LEU A 40 -10.42 -1.56 0.25
N GLY A 41 -9.84 -1.57 1.44
CA GLY A 41 -10.40 -0.95 2.64
C GLY A 41 -9.65 0.32 2.94
N GLY A 42 -10.17 1.46 2.46
CA GLY A 42 -9.56 2.78 2.54
C GLY A 42 -8.65 2.95 3.75
N SER A 43 -7.36 3.13 3.48
CA SER A 43 -6.44 3.74 4.42
C SER A 43 -7.14 4.95 5.03
N ASP A 44 -7.12 5.10 6.35
CA ASP A 44 -7.41 6.35 7.04
C ASP A 44 -6.35 7.40 6.62
N GLU A 45 -6.39 7.77 5.35
CA GLU A 45 -5.72 8.92 4.76
C GLU A 45 -6.66 10.12 4.83
N GLU A 46 -7.63 10.14 5.74
CA GLU A 46 -8.43 11.33 5.96
C GLU A 46 -7.61 12.37 6.72
N VAL A 47 -7.42 13.55 6.13
CA VAL A 47 -6.74 14.69 6.78
C VAL A 47 -7.72 15.48 7.61
N ALA A 48 -8.95 15.63 7.11
CA ALA A 48 -10.01 16.39 7.75
C ALA A 48 -11.37 16.06 7.11
N GLU A 49 -12.41 16.18 7.92
CA GLU A 49 -13.81 16.18 7.46
C GLU A 49 -14.33 17.62 7.43
N ILE A 50 -14.86 18.07 6.29
CA ILE A 50 -15.47 19.41 6.16
C ILE A 50 -16.92 19.23 5.72
N ALA A 51 -17.87 19.70 6.54
CA ALA A 51 -19.30 19.66 6.26
C ALA A 51 -19.84 18.27 5.87
N GLY A 52 -19.34 17.20 6.48
CA GLY A 52 -19.76 15.82 6.17
C GLY A 52 -19.02 15.19 4.99
N THR A 53 -18.00 15.86 4.43
CA THR A 53 -17.17 15.34 3.34
C THR A 53 -15.75 15.08 3.84
N SER A 54 -15.31 13.82 3.75
CA SER A 54 -13.95 13.41 4.11
C SER A 54 -12.95 13.81 3.03
N ILE A 55 -11.88 14.52 3.41
CA ILE A 55 -10.80 14.92 2.50
C ILE A 55 -9.60 14.00 2.70
N SER A 56 -9.16 13.34 1.63
CA SER A 56 -7.99 12.47 1.67
C SER A 56 -6.66 13.23 1.64
N ARG A 57 -5.58 12.61 2.12
CA ARG A 57 -4.20 13.14 2.09
C ARG A 57 -3.74 13.44 0.68
N GLU A 58 -4.13 12.61 -0.27
CA GLU A 58 -3.82 12.81 -1.69
C GLU A 58 -4.55 14.05 -2.23
N GLN A 59 -5.84 14.19 -1.96
CA GLN A 59 -6.63 15.36 -2.36
C GLN A 59 -6.07 16.66 -1.76
N TYR A 60 -5.69 16.61 -0.48
CA TYR A 60 -5.05 17.73 0.19
C TYR A 60 -3.72 18.12 -0.47
N GLN A 61 -2.83 17.16 -0.73
CA GLN A 61 -1.54 17.43 -1.38
C GLN A 61 -1.71 17.99 -2.80
N ALA A 62 -2.65 17.44 -3.58
CA ALA A 62 -2.95 17.93 -4.92
C ALA A 62 -3.42 19.40 -4.91
N PHE A 63 -4.29 19.74 -3.96
CA PHE A 63 -4.76 21.12 -3.79
C PHE A 63 -3.64 22.09 -3.41
N ILE A 64 -2.77 21.71 -2.47
CA ILE A 64 -1.62 22.53 -2.10
C ILE A 64 -0.69 22.73 -3.30
N GLN A 65 -0.37 21.66 -4.05
CA GLN A 65 0.50 21.75 -5.22
C GLN A 65 -0.07 22.67 -6.30
N GLU A 66 -1.39 22.64 -6.54
CA GLU A 66 -2.04 23.57 -7.45
C GLU A 66 -1.89 25.03 -6.98
N ARG A 67 -2.05 25.28 -5.68
CA ARG A 67 -1.90 26.62 -5.09
C ARG A 67 -0.45 27.11 -5.18
N GLU A 68 0.52 26.26 -4.90
CA GLU A 68 1.94 26.57 -5.02
C GLU A 68 2.31 26.90 -6.47
N ASN A 69 1.86 26.08 -7.43
CA ASN A 69 2.09 26.33 -8.85
C ASN A 69 1.50 27.68 -9.29
N ASN A 70 0.26 27.97 -8.89
CA ASN A 70 -0.37 29.27 -9.16
C ASN A 70 0.38 30.44 -8.52
N TYR A 71 0.88 30.28 -7.29
CA TYR A 71 1.68 31.28 -6.60
C TYR A 71 3.00 31.55 -7.35
N ILE A 72 3.69 30.49 -7.78
CA ILE A 72 4.93 30.61 -8.56
C ILE A 72 4.66 31.30 -9.90
N MET A 73 3.58 30.94 -10.61
CA MET A 73 3.20 31.60 -11.86
C MET A 73 2.87 33.09 -11.68
N SER A 74 2.29 33.47 -10.53
CA SER A 74 1.86 34.85 -10.27
C SER A 74 2.99 35.73 -9.74
N PHE A 75 3.89 35.20 -8.91
CA PHE A 75 4.87 35.98 -8.15
C PHE A 75 6.33 35.63 -8.50
N GLY A 76 6.56 34.63 -9.36
CA GLY A 76 7.90 34.23 -9.81
C GLY A 76 8.82 33.69 -8.72
N ARG A 77 8.25 33.30 -7.55
CA ARG A 77 8.99 32.78 -6.40
C ARG A 77 8.21 31.69 -5.69
N GLN A 78 8.91 30.76 -5.06
CA GLN A 78 8.29 29.69 -4.26
C GLN A 78 7.61 30.28 -3.01
N PRO A 79 6.43 29.76 -2.63
CA PRO A 79 5.87 30.05 -1.31
C PRO A 79 6.78 29.44 -0.22
N GLY A 80 6.90 30.13 0.91
CA GLY A 80 7.77 29.74 2.04
C GLY A 80 7.00 29.19 3.22
#